data_AF-A0A7V1WCT2-F1
#
_entry.id   AF-A0A7V1WCT2-F1
#
_cell.length_a   1.000
_cell.length_b   1.000
_cell.length_c   1.000
_cell.angle_alpha   90.00
_cell.angle_beta   90.00
_cell.angle_gamma   90.00
#
_symmetry.space_group_name_H-M   'P 1'
#
loop_
_entity.id
_entity.type
_entity.pdbx_description
1 polymer ?
#
loop_
_entity_poly.entity_id
_entity_poly.type
_entity_poly.pdbx_seq_one_letter_code
_entity_poly.pdbx_strand_id
1 'polypeptide(L)'
;MRAHRGARRRQARGRAAPARPGAARRGADLGRRPGPAQGGAAGVLPPGPGAVTDEGVLLFVWRGCVFRVPPGVQPPKAGSLLFCRTLGVRPGERVLEIGSGVGLAAVLAARAGASVVATDVLPEAVAAIRANALLNGVSVDARLGDCYAPVAGERFDVICTNPPQMPTPPGRE
;
A
#
# COMPACT_ATOMS: atom_id res chain seq x y z
N MET A 1 -65.00 1.12 15.97
CA MET A 1 -64.90 0.41 17.27
C MET A 1 -63.46 0.57 17.78
N ARG A 2 -63.28 1.34 18.88
CA ARG A 2 -62.17 1.50 19.88
C ARG A 2 -60.70 1.13 19.50
N ALA A 3 -59.72 2.05 19.57
CA ALA A 3 -58.94 2.61 20.72
C ALA A 3 -57.78 1.65 21.18
N HIS A 4 -56.51 2.05 21.40
CA HIS A 4 -55.89 2.97 22.37
C HIS A 4 -54.38 3.19 22.01
N ARG A 5 -53.81 4.41 21.96
CA ARG A 5 -53.11 5.21 23.01
C ARG A 5 -52.06 4.49 23.89
N GLY A 6 -50.82 5.02 23.90
CA GLY A 6 -49.84 4.80 24.97
C GLY A 6 -48.53 5.59 24.79
N ALA A 7 -48.37 6.67 25.55
CA ALA A 7 -47.22 7.58 25.56
C ALA A 7 -46.23 7.25 26.70
N ARG A 8 -44.98 7.77 26.64
CA ARG A 8 -44.41 8.75 27.61
C ARG A 8 -42.87 8.77 27.60
N ARG A 9 -42.33 10.00 27.52
CA ARG A 9 -40.98 10.40 27.94
C ARG A 9 -40.78 10.19 29.44
N ARG A 10 -39.55 9.89 29.87
CA ARG A 10 -39.03 10.32 31.19
C ARG A 10 -37.54 10.68 31.11
N GLN A 11 -37.22 11.91 31.51
CA GLN A 11 -35.92 12.33 32.00
C GLN A 11 -35.72 11.80 33.43
N ALA A 12 -34.46 11.56 33.83
CA ALA A 12 -34.07 11.46 35.23
C ALA A 12 -32.76 12.22 35.46
N ARG A 13 -32.81 13.21 36.36
CA ARG A 13 -31.67 13.93 36.91
C ARG A 13 -31.18 13.23 38.19
N GLY A 14 -29.86 13.25 38.39
CA GLY A 14 -29.23 13.46 39.71
C GLY A 14 -28.80 12.21 40.49
N ARG A 15 -27.53 12.16 40.88
CA ARG A 15 -27.04 12.48 42.24
C ARG A 15 -25.53 12.28 42.34
N ALA A 16 -24.86 13.24 42.98
CA ALA A 16 -23.44 13.19 43.31
C ALA A 16 -23.15 12.15 44.40
N ALA A 17 -21.97 11.52 44.34
CA ALA A 17 -21.46 10.59 45.34
C ALA A 17 -20.38 11.26 46.23
N PRO A 18 -20.22 10.83 47.50
CA PRO A 18 -19.52 11.58 48.55
C PRO A 18 -18.01 11.31 48.60
N ALA A 19 -17.26 12.27 49.14
CA ALA A 19 -15.85 12.12 49.48
C ALA A 19 -15.65 11.29 50.76
N ARG A 20 -14.59 10.48 50.81
CA ARG A 20 -14.09 9.80 52.03
C ARG A 20 -12.54 9.69 52.05
N PRO A 21 -11.96 9.54 53.25
CA PRO A 21 -10.73 10.22 53.67
C PRO A 21 -9.45 9.39 53.49
N GLY A 22 -8.31 10.08 53.64
CA GLY A 22 -6.97 9.57 53.40
C GLY A 22 -6.48 8.48 54.35
N ALA A 23 -5.53 7.69 53.85
CA ALA A 23 -4.71 6.80 54.64
C ALA A 23 -3.28 6.74 54.06
N ALA A 24 -2.34 7.16 54.90
CA ALA A 24 -0.97 6.69 55.08
C ALA A 24 -0.10 6.34 53.85
N ARG A 25 0.94 7.17 53.66
CA ARG A 25 2.15 6.84 52.89
C ARG A 25 2.91 5.69 53.57
N ARG A 26 3.18 4.61 52.84
CA ARG A 26 4.32 3.72 53.10
C ARG A 26 5.00 3.46 51.75
N GLY A 27 6.22 3.97 51.59
CA GLY A 27 7.04 3.74 50.41
C GLY A 27 7.56 2.32 50.40
N ALA A 28 7.34 1.61 49.30
CA ALA A 28 8.06 0.39 48.97
C ALA A 28 9.19 0.77 48.01
N ASP A 29 10.42 0.56 48.44
CA ASP A 29 11.65 0.73 47.67
C ASP A 29 11.71 -0.36 46.59
N LEU A 30 11.46 0.01 45.34
CA LEU A 30 11.64 -0.85 44.18
C LEU A 30 13.04 -0.61 43.61
N GLY A 31 13.96 -1.52 43.94
CA GLY A 31 15.35 -1.49 43.52
C GLY A 31 15.55 -1.23 42.02
N ARG A 32 16.58 -0.44 41.72
CA ARG A 32 16.99 -0.07 40.35
C ARG A 32 17.30 -1.31 39.51
N ARG A 33 16.68 -1.39 38.33
CA ARG A 33 17.06 -2.35 37.27
C ARG A 33 18.43 -1.97 36.68
N PRO A 34 19.31 -2.94 36.35
CA PRO A 34 20.55 -2.64 35.65
C PRO A 34 20.25 -2.22 34.21
N GLY A 35 21.02 -1.24 33.72
CA GLY A 35 20.90 -0.69 32.37
C GLY A 35 21.42 -1.66 31.30
N PRO A 36 21.00 -1.49 30.03
CA PRO A 36 21.41 -2.37 28.94
C PRO A 36 22.93 -2.29 28.72
N ALA A 37 23.55 -3.45 28.51
CA ALA A 37 24.96 -3.59 28.19
C ALA A 37 25.31 -2.89 26.87
N GLN A 38 26.43 -2.18 26.85
CA GLN A 38 26.95 -1.51 25.66
C GLN A 38 27.36 -2.56 24.62
N GLY A 39 26.55 -2.68 23.56
CA GLY A 39 26.90 -3.46 22.37
C GLY A 39 27.96 -2.73 21.55
N GLY A 40 29.06 -3.41 21.25
CA GLY A 40 30.17 -2.87 20.46
C GLY A 40 29.74 -2.37 19.08
N ALA A 41 30.43 -1.34 18.61
CA ALA A 41 30.18 -0.69 17.33
C ALA A 41 30.28 -1.70 16.17
N ALA A 42 29.11 -2.12 15.67
CA ALA A 42 29.04 -2.78 14.38
C ALA A 42 29.56 -1.80 13.32
N GLY A 43 30.67 -2.14 12.67
CA GLY A 43 31.29 -1.31 11.66
C GLY A 43 30.29 -0.91 10.59
N VAL A 44 30.06 0.40 10.46
CA VAL A 44 29.28 0.98 9.37
C VAL A 44 30.08 0.79 8.08
N LEU A 45 29.52 0.03 7.14
CA LEU A 45 30.07 -0.07 5.79
C LEU A 45 30.01 1.33 5.15
N PRO A 46 31.09 1.81 4.50
CA PRO A 46 31.08 3.13 3.88
C PRO A 46 30.00 3.21 2.80
N PRO A 47 29.32 4.37 2.63
CA PRO A 47 28.31 4.52 1.60
C PRO A 47 28.96 4.39 0.22
N GLY A 48 28.39 3.53 -0.62
CA GLY A 48 28.69 3.50 -2.05
C GLY A 48 28.21 4.78 -2.74
N PRO A 49 28.66 5.06 -3.97
CA PRO A 49 28.27 6.25 -4.70
C PRO A 49 26.77 6.21 -5.03
N GLY A 50 25.99 7.04 -4.33
CA GLY A 50 24.54 7.15 -4.43
C GLY A 50 23.99 7.68 -3.12
N ALA A 51 23.78 9.00 -3.04
CA ALA A 51 23.36 9.68 -1.82
C ALA A 51 22.15 8.98 -1.17
N VAL A 52 22.32 8.50 0.06
CA VAL A 52 21.20 8.11 0.92
C VAL A 52 20.59 9.41 1.45
N THR A 53 19.49 9.83 0.85
CA THR A 53 18.72 11.00 1.30
C THR A 53 17.66 10.54 2.31
N ASP A 54 17.43 11.31 3.38
CA ASP A 54 16.41 11.06 4.42
C ASP A 54 14.96 11.34 3.95
N GLU A 55 14.72 11.24 2.64
CA GLU A 55 13.44 11.55 1.97
C GLU A 55 12.34 10.51 2.24
N GLY A 56 12.67 9.48 3.01
CA GLY A 56 11.77 8.37 3.32
C GLY A 56 11.37 7.56 2.08
N VAL A 57 10.58 6.51 2.31
CA VAL A 57 9.98 5.73 1.24
C VAL A 57 8.51 5.52 1.55
N LEU A 58 7.64 5.81 0.59
CA LEU A 58 6.23 5.48 0.72
C LEU A 58 6.06 3.99 0.46
N LEU A 59 5.75 3.25 1.53
CA LEU A 59 5.30 1.87 1.48
C LEU A 59 3.81 1.83 1.78
N PHE A 60 3.06 1.06 1.00
CA PHE A 60 1.69 0.71 1.36
C PHE A 60 1.46 -0.79 1.25
N VAL A 61 0.54 -1.29 2.07
CA VAL A 61 0.19 -2.71 2.10
C VAL A 61 -1.25 -2.86 1.66
N TRP A 62 -1.49 -3.79 0.74
CA TRP A 62 -2.83 -4.10 0.29
C TRP A 62 -2.97 -5.56 -0.13
N ARG A 63 -4.05 -6.22 0.30
CA ARG A 63 -4.31 -7.66 0.07
C ARG A 63 -3.13 -8.58 0.45
N GLY A 64 -2.32 -8.19 1.44
CA GLY A 64 -1.13 -8.96 1.85
C GLY A 64 0.07 -8.82 0.89
N CYS A 65 0.06 -7.83 0.01
CA CYS A 65 1.20 -7.41 -0.78
C CYS A 65 1.76 -6.08 -0.27
N VAL A 66 3.07 -5.89 -0.37
CA VAL A 66 3.79 -4.66 0.00
C VAL A 66 4.24 -3.95 -1.26
N PHE A 67 3.99 -2.65 -1.36
CA PHE A 67 4.33 -1.85 -2.52
C PHE A 67 5.14 -0.63 -2.12
N ARG A 68 6.26 -0.43 -2.79
CA ARG A 68 7.04 0.80 -2.80
C ARG A 68 6.53 1.73 -3.89
N VAL A 69 6.33 2.99 -3.52
CA VAL A 69 6.02 4.07 -4.46
C VAL A 69 7.23 4.99 -4.54
N PRO A 70 8.01 4.97 -5.63
CA PRO A 70 9.12 5.89 -5.80
C PRO A 70 8.63 7.31 -6.13
N PRO A 71 9.46 8.34 -5.89
CA PRO A 71 9.20 9.68 -6.39
C PRO A 71 8.92 9.68 -7.90
N GLY A 72 8.01 10.53 -8.37
CA GLY A 72 7.66 10.66 -9.78
C GLY A 72 6.65 9.62 -10.31
N VAL A 73 6.40 8.53 -9.59
CA VAL A 73 5.37 7.54 -9.96
C VAL A 73 4.10 7.78 -9.15
N GLN A 74 2.96 7.81 -9.83
CA GLN A 74 1.70 8.12 -9.17
C GLN A 74 1.29 7.01 -8.18
N PRO A 75 0.99 7.34 -6.91
CA PRO A 75 0.41 6.38 -5.98
C PRO A 75 -0.94 5.86 -6.48
N PRO A 76 -1.32 4.60 -6.15
CA PRO A 76 -2.64 4.09 -6.45
C PRO A 76 -3.74 4.96 -5.82
N LYS A 77 -4.76 5.27 -6.62
CA LYS A 77 -5.94 6.01 -6.17
C LYS A 77 -7.06 5.02 -5.84
N ALA A 78 -8.16 5.50 -5.27
CA ALA A 78 -9.34 4.66 -4.99
C ALA A 78 -9.81 3.87 -6.22
N GLY A 79 -9.78 4.49 -7.41
CA GLY A 79 -10.08 3.83 -8.68
C GLY A 79 -9.16 2.65 -8.99
N SER A 80 -7.87 2.76 -8.70
CA SER A 80 -6.90 1.67 -8.87
C SER A 80 -7.22 0.46 -7.97
N LEU A 81 -7.65 0.71 -6.73
CA LEU A 81 -8.06 -0.35 -5.81
C LEU A 81 -9.35 -1.03 -6.27
N LEU A 82 -10.32 -0.26 -6.80
CA LEU A 82 -11.56 -0.81 -7.35
C LEU A 82 -11.28 -1.66 -8.60
N PHE A 83 -10.47 -1.15 -9.52
CA PHE A 83 -10.01 -1.89 -10.70
C PHE A 83 -9.40 -3.24 -10.30
N CYS A 84 -8.50 -3.27 -9.31
CA CYS A 84 -7.88 -4.52 -8.85
C CYS A 84 -8.84 -5.45 -8.09
N ARG A 85 -9.98 -4.96 -7.58
CA ARG A 85 -11.02 -5.81 -6.98
C ARG A 85 -11.87 -6.50 -8.03
N THR A 86 -12.06 -5.86 -9.18
CA THR A 86 -12.90 -6.37 -10.27
C THR A 86 -12.11 -7.09 -11.36
N LEU A 87 -10.78 -6.94 -11.38
CA LEU A 87 -9.91 -7.61 -12.35
C LEU A 87 -9.94 -9.13 -12.11
N GLY A 88 -10.64 -9.85 -12.99
CA GLY A 88 -10.87 -11.28 -12.89
C GLY A 88 -9.80 -12.10 -13.61
N VAL A 89 -8.55 -12.07 -13.14
CA VAL A 89 -7.47 -12.92 -13.65
C VAL A 89 -7.57 -14.33 -13.08
N ARG A 90 -7.37 -15.34 -13.92
CA ARG A 90 -7.30 -16.75 -13.53
C ARG A 90 -5.85 -17.25 -13.55
N PRO A 91 -5.50 -18.22 -12.69
CA PRO A 91 -4.20 -18.89 -12.78
C PRO A 91 -3.96 -19.45 -14.18
N GLY A 92 -2.74 -19.29 -14.70
CA GLY A 92 -2.33 -19.77 -16.02
C GLY A 92 -2.62 -18.81 -17.19
N GLU A 93 -3.41 -17.76 -16.99
CA GLU A 93 -3.63 -16.74 -18.03
C GLU A 93 -2.37 -15.93 -18.31
N ARG A 94 -2.20 -15.51 -19.57
CA ARG A 94 -1.19 -14.55 -19.99
C ARG A 94 -1.80 -13.15 -20.00
N VAL A 95 -1.30 -12.29 -19.13
CA VAL A 95 -1.86 -10.96 -18.86
C VAL A 95 -0.91 -9.86 -19.34
N LEU A 96 -1.46 -8.85 -20.01
CA LEU A 96 -0.81 -7.58 -20.29
C LEU A 96 -1.45 -6.47 -19.46
N GLU A 97 -0.65 -5.76 -18.65
CA GLU A 97 -1.04 -4.47 -18.08
C GLU A 97 -0.33 -3.32 -18.82
N ILE A 98 -1.11 -2.33 -19.27
CA ILE A 98 -0.59 -1.11 -19.93
C ILE A 98 -0.68 0.09 -18.98
N GLY A 99 0.42 0.82 -18.83
CA GLY A 99 0.52 1.96 -17.91
C GLY A 99 0.48 1.50 -16.45
N SER A 100 1.32 0.53 -16.11
CA SER A 100 1.24 -0.23 -14.85
C SER A 100 1.69 0.56 -13.61
N GLY A 101 2.42 1.67 -13.78
CA GLY A 101 2.83 2.55 -12.70
C GLY A 101 3.65 1.82 -11.64
N VAL A 102 3.10 1.68 -10.43
CA VAL A 102 3.75 0.93 -9.33
C VAL A 102 3.63 -0.59 -9.46
N GLY A 103 2.93 -1.12 -10.47
CA GLY A 103 2.75 -2.56 -10.65
C GLY A 103 1.64 -3.17 -9.80
N LEU A 104 0.65 -2.39 -9.33
CA LEU A 104 -0.37 -2.89 -8.40
C LEU A 104 -1.15 -4.08 -9.00
N ALA A 105 -1.74 -3.93 -10.18
CA ALA A 105 -2.53 -5.00 -10.78
C ALA A 105 -1.65 -6.12 -11.31
N ALA A 106 -0.51 -5.79 -11.95
CA ALA A 106 0.47 -6.77 -12.43
C ALA A 106 0.96 -7.72 -11.32
N VAL A 107 1.36 -7.19 -10.16
CA VAL A 107 1.82 -8.00 -9.02
C VAL A 107 0.69 -8.89 -8.49
N LEU A 108 -0.53 -8.39 -8.43
CA LEU A 108 -1.67 -9.16 -7.95
C LEU A 108 -2.09 -10.26 -8.93
N ALA A 109 -2.02 -9.99 -10.24
CA ALA A 109 -2.24 -10.97 -11.29
C ALA A 109 -1.18 -12.07 -11.24
N ALA A 110 0.10 -11.69 -11.12
CA ALA A 110 1.20 -12.65 -10.98
C ALA A 110 1.04 -13.51 -9.71
N ARG A 111 0.63 -12.89 -8.59
CA ARG A 111 0.33 -13.61 -7.34
C ARG A 111 -0.87 -14.54 -7.45
N ALA A 112 -1.81 -14.25 -8.35
CA ALA A 112 -2.92 -15.14 -8.70
C ALA A 112 -2.51 -16.29 -9.63
N GLY A 113 -1.23 -16.38 -10.03
CA GLY A 113 -0.68 -17.46 -10.86
C GLY A 113 -0.70 -17.18 -12.36
N ALA A 114 -0.87 -15.92 -12.78
CA ALA A 114 -0.78 -15.55 -14.19
C ALA A 114 0.67 -15.30 -14.64
N SER A 115 0.91 -15.43 -15.96
CA SER A 115 2.12 -14.95 -16.61
C SER A 115 1.90 -13.50 -17.04
N VAL A 116 2.62 -12.55 -16.43
CA VAL A 116 2.33 -11.11 -16.58
C VAL A 116 3.43 -10.39 -17.32
N VAL A 117 3.04 -9.66 -18.36
CA VAL A 117 3.82 -8.58 -18.98
C VAL A 117 3.21 -7.26 -18.55
N ALA A 118 4.04 -6.31 -18.12
CA ALA A 118 3.62 -4.98 -17.72
C ALA A 118 4.42 -3.92 -18.47
N THR A 119 3.73 -2.93 -19.02
CA THR A 119 4.35 -1.84 -19.78
C THR A 119 4.12 -0.51 -19.10
N ASP A 120 5.10 0.38 -19.20
CA ASP A 120 4.97 1.78 -18.81
C ASP A 120 5.93 2.64 -19.64
N VAL A 121 5.58 3.91 -19.84
CA VAL A 121 6.42 4.90 -20.54
C VAL A 121 7.48 5.52 -19.62
N LEU A 122 7.26 5.48 -18.30
CA LEU A 122 8.18 6.03 -17.33
C LEU A 122 9.22 4.97 -16.90
N PRO A 123 10.53 5.23 -17.06
CA PRO A 123 11.58 4.33 -16.57
C PRO A 123 11.47 4.02 -15.06
N GLU A 124 11.05 5.00 -14.26
CA GLU A 124 10.87 4.87 -12.81
C GLU A 124 9.72 3.92 -12.48
N ALA A 125 8.66 3.90 -13.30
CA ALA A 125 7.55 2.95 -13.15
C ALA A 125 8.00 1.53 -13.49
N VAL A 126 8.75 1.34 -14.58
CA VAL A 126 9.32 0.02 -14.92
C VAL A 126 10.22 -0.52 -13.81
N ALA A 127 11.05 0.35 -13.21
CA ALA A 127 11.84 -0.02 -12.03
C ALA A 127 10.96 -0.35 -10.81
N ALA A 128 9.88 0.42 -10.58
CA ALA A 128 8.93 0.17 -9.49
C ALA A 128 8.24 -1.19 -9.63
N ILE A 129 7.79 -1.56 -10.84
CA ILE A 129 7.15 -2.84 -11.13
C ILE A 129 8.09 -3.99 -10.76
N ARG A 130 9.36 -3.93 -11.20
CA ARG A 130 10.37 -4.96 -10.90
C ARG A 130 10.63 -5.07 -9.40
N ALA A 131 10.82 -3.93 -8.73
CA ALA A 131 11.06 -3.89 -7.29
C ALA A 131 9.86 -4.44 -6.51
N ASN A 132 8.63 -4.09 -6.89
CA ASN A 132 7.42 -4.55 -6.22
C ASN A 132 7.12 -6.02 -6.52
N ALA A 133 7.42 -6.52 -7.72
CA ALA A 133 7.34 -7.95 -8.01
C ALA A 133 8.29 -8.75 -7.08
N LEU A 134 9.55 -8.29 -6.96
CA LEU A 134 10.53 -8.89 -6.06
C LEU A 134 10.09 -8.84 -4.59
N LEU A 135 9.61 -7.69 -4.10
CA LEU A 135 9.11 -7.52 -2.72
C LEU A 135 7.96 -8.48 -2.38
N ASN A 136 7.21 -8.94 -3.37
CA ASN A 136 6.07 -9.85 -3.20
C ASN A 136 6.36 -11.28 -3.63
N GLY A 137 7.61 -11.60 -3.98
CA GLY A 137 8.01 -12.96 -4.39
C GLY A 137 7.35 -13.46 -5.67
N VAL A 138 7.02 -12.55 -6.60
CA VAL A 138 6.40 -12.88 -7.90
C VAL A 138 7.28 -12.39 -9.05
N SER A 139 7.02 -12.90 -10.26
CA SER A 139 7.68 -12.47 -11.48
C SER A 139 6.73 -11.64 -12.36
N VAL A 140 7.21 -10.52 -12.88
CA VAL A 140 6.53 -9.68 -13.86
C VAL A 140 7.55 -9.26 -14.91
N ASP A 141 7.25 -9.50 -16.19
CA ASP A 141 8.06 -9.02 -17.31
C ASP A 141 7.73 -7.53 -17.56
N ALA A 142 8.51 -6.65 -16.93
CA ALA A 142 8.33 -5.21 -17.00
C ALA A 142 9.14 -4.59 -18.14
N ARG A 143 8.45 -3.91 -19.07
CA ARG A 143 9.03 -3.36 -20.30
C ARG A 143 8.76 -1.87 -20.44
N LEU A 144 9.77 -1.13 -20.86
CA LEU A 144 9.68 0.30 -21.15
C LEU A 144 9.12 0.51 -22.56
N GLY A 145 8.11 1.37 -22.68
CA GLY A 145 7.68 1.93 -23.95
C GLY A 145 6.21 2.29 -23.98
N ASP A 146 5.79 2.85 -25.11
CA ASP A 146 4.46 3.41 -25.30
C ASP A 146 3.44 2.35 -25.68
N CYS A 147 2.39 2.26 -24.88
CA CYS A 147 1.24 1.39 -25.08
C CYS A 147 1.63 -0.04 -25.52
N TYR A 148 1.34 -0.38 -26.77
CA TYR A 148 1.55 -1.72 -27.33
C TYR A 148 2.92 -1.92 -27.97
N ALA A 149 3.73 -0.86 -28.13
CA ALA A 149 5.01 -0.94 -28.83
C ALA A 149 5.95 -2.02 -28.28
N PRO A 150 6.10 -2.21 -26.94
CA PRO A 150 6.99 -3.23 -26.38
C PRO A 150 6.50 -4.68 -26.53
N VAL A 151 5.28 -4.88 -27.03
CA VAL A 151 4.59 -6.18 -27.09
C VAL A 151 4.00 -6.45 -28.48
N ALA A 152 4.54 -5.77 -29.50
CA ALA A 152 4.07 -5.90 -30.87
C ALA A 152 4.11 -7.36 -31.35
N GLY A 153 2.98 -7.85 -31.85
CA GLY A 153 2.84 -9.23 -32.35
C GLY A 153 2.57 -10.29 -31.27
N GLU A 154 2.54 -9.92 -29.99
CA GLU A 154 2.22 -10.85 -28.90
C GLU A 154 0.72 -10.98 -28.65
N ARG A 155 0.31 -12.10 -28.05
CA ARG A 155 -1.08 -12.39 -27.67
C ARG A 155 -1.22 -12.57 -26.18
N PHE A 156 -2.37 -12.17 -25.65
CA PHE A 156 -2.70 -12.21 -24.23
C PHE A 156 -4.14 -12.67 -24.06
N ASP A 157 -4.41 -13.42 -23.00
CA ASP A 157 -5.76 -13.82 -22.63
C ASP A 157 -6.51 -12.64 -22.01
N VAL A 158 -5.79 -11.78 -21.29
CA VAL A 158 -6.32 -10.57 -20.67
C VAL A 158 -5.40 -9.39 -20.99
N ILE A 159 -5.97 -8.32 -21.52
CA ILE A 159 -5.32 -7.01 -21.62
C ILE A 159 -6.08 -6.06 -20.71
N CYS A 160 -5.38 -5.40 -19.80
CA CYS A 160 -5.98 -4.49 -18.84
C CYS A 160 -5.17 -3.20 -18.69
N THR A 161 -5.84 -2.12 -18.29
CA THR A 161 -5.21 -0.83 -18.04
C THR A 161 -6.08 -0.01 -17.10
N ASN A 162 -5.45 0.81 -16.26
CA ASN A 162 -6.10 1.84 -15.48
C ASN A 162 -5.47 3.20 -15.85
N PRO A 163 -5.86 3.77 -17.00
CA PRO A 163 -5.19 4.94 -17.56
C PRO A 163 -5.47 6.21 -16.73
N PRO A 164 -4.66 7.28 -16.91
CA PRO A 164 -4.98 8.58 -16.34
C PRO A 164 -6.36 9.06 -16.83
N GLN A 165 -7.17 9.57 -15.90
CA GLN A 165 -8.55 9.99 -16.18
C GLN A 165 -8.69 11.50 -16.42
N MET A 166 -7.63 12.26 -16.16
CA MET A 166 -7.62 13.72 -16.30
C MET A 166 -6.78 14.12 -17.51
N PRO A 167 -7.19 15.17 -18.24
CA PRO A 167 -6.36 15.74 -19.30
C PRO A 167 -5.00 16.14 -18.75
N THR A 168 -3.95 15.84 -19.50
CA THR A 168 -2.63 16.41 -19.24
C THR A 168 -2.71 17.92 -19.46
N PRO A 169 -2.32 18.76 -18.48
CA PRO A 169 -2.24 20.19 -18.70
C PRO A 169 -1.27 20.50 -19.86
N PRO A 170 -1.48 21.59 -20.63
CA PRO A 170 -0.58 21.96 -21.71
C PRO A 170 0.88 22.04 -21.25
N GLY A 171 1.81 21.52 -22.05
CA GLY A 171 3.26 21.59 -21.78
C GLY A 171 3.84 20.52 -20.86
N ARG A 172 3.13 19.40 -20.66
CA ARG A 172 3.63 18.20 -19.95
C ARG A 172 3.51 16.92 -20.78
N GLU A 173 3.67 17.06 -22.10
CA GLU A 173 3.68 15.96 -23.06
C GLU A 173 4.91 15.05 -22.88
#